data_AF-D6M3P4-F1
#
_entry.id   AF-D6M3P4-F1
#
_cell.length_a   1.000
_cell.length_b   1.000
_cell.length_c   1.000
_cell.angle_alpha   90.00
_cell.angle_beta   90.00
_cell.angle_gamma   90.00
#
_symmetry.space_group_name_H-M   'P 1'
#
loop_
_entity.id
_entity.type
_entity.pdbx_description
1 polymer ?
#
loop_
_entity_poly.entity_id
_entity_poly.type
_entity_poly.pdbx_seq_one_letter_code
_entity_poly.pdbx_strand_id
1 'polypeptide(L)' 'MDTENTTEDHVLLSADTNGDGKPDVWVTDTTGDGKADLYQFDTTGDGTMDVTVTEEEDGAPEHRHVLEGDGGHPAPAA' A
#
# COMPACT_ATOMS: atom_id res chain seq x y z
N MET A 1 -17.37 16.34 -16.99
CA MET A 1 -18.30 15.43 -16.29
C MET A 1 -17.45 14.21 -16.02
N ASP A 2 -16.61 14.34 -15.02
CA ASP A 2 -15.48 13.46 -14.77
C ASP A 2 -15.92 12.65 -13.56
N THR A 3 -16.73 11.64 -13.82
CA THR A 3 -17.26 10.72 -12.81
C THR A 3 -16.56 9.39 -13.00
N GLU A 4 -15.25 9.39 -12.74
CA GLU A 4 -14.49 8.19 -12.43
C GLU A 4 -14.26 8.21 -10.92
N ASN A 5 -15.32 7.83 -10.20
CA ASN A 5 -15.22 7.31 -8.84
C ASN A 5 -15.31 5.78 -8.99
N THR A 6 -14.36 5.23 -9.73
CA THR A 6 -14.04 3.80 -9.66
C THR A 6 -13.15 3.66 -8.43
N THR A 7 -13.51 2.75 -7.54
CA THR A 7 -12.65 2.24 -6.47
C THR A 7 -11.42 1.62 -7.12
N GLU A 8 -10.48 2.45 -7.57
CA GLU A 8 -9.20 2.04 -8.11
C GLU A 8 -8.20 2.22 -6.98
N ASP A 9 -7.59 1.12 -6.54
CA ASP A 9 -6.43 1.14 -5.65
C ASP A 9 -5.41 2.14 -6.21
N HIS A 10 -5.35 3.33 -5.62
CA HIS A 10 -4.55 4.41 -6.15
C HIS A 10 -3.24 4.45 -5.39
N VAL A 11 -2.15 4.04 -6.05
CA VAL A 11 -0.82 4.17 -5.47
C VAL A 11 -0.51 5.65 -5.33
N LEU A 12 -0.43 6.11 -4.08
CA LEU A 12 -0.08 7.48 -3.72
C LEU A 12 1.44 7.69 -3.74
N LEU A 13 2.19 6.67 -3.31
CA LEU A 13 3.64 6.72 -3.24
C LEU A 13 4.23 5.34 -3.49
N SER A 14 5.34 5.31 -4.22
CA SER A 14 6.24 4.17 -4.30
C SER A 14 7.68 4.65 -4.15
N ALA A 15 8.50 3.96 -3.35
CA ALA A 15 9.88 4.36 -3.11
C ALA A 15 10.84 3.16 -3.14
N ASP A 16 11.96 3.32 -3.85
CA ASP A 16 13.14 2.46 -3.77
C ASP A 16 14.05 2.99 -2.65
N THR A 17 14.18 2.21 -1.59
CA THR A 17 14.94 2.55 -0.37
C THR A 17 16.30 1.86 -0.32
N ASN A 18 16.47 0.75 -1.05
CA ASN A 18 17.67 -0.06 -1.06
C ASN A 18 18.57 0.23 -2.29
N GLY A 19 18.03 0.88 -3.34
CA GLY A 19 18.76 1.31 -4.53
C GLY A 19 18.91 0.25 -5.62
N ASP A 20 18.13 -0.83 -5.60
CA ASP A 20 18.18 -1.88 -6.63
C ASP A 20 17.38 -1.52 -7.89
N GLY A 21 16.60 -0.44 -7.83
CA GLY A 21 15.76 0.03 -8.92
C GLY A 21 14.37 -0.60 -8.96
N LYS A 22 13.98 -1.37 -7.94
CA LYS A 22 12.59 -1.76 -7.66
C LYS A 22 12.09 -0.94 -6.48
N PRO A 23 10.79 -0.61 -6.41
CA PRO A 23 10.25 -0.02 -5.20
C PRO A 23 10.31 -1.06 -4.07
N ASP A 24 10.64 -0.62 -2.86
CA ASP A 24 10.56 -1.41 -1.63
C ASP A 24 9.30 -1.08 -0.84
N VAL A 25 8.74 0.12 -1.06
CA VAL A 25 7.65 0.66 -0.25
C VAL A 25 6.55 1.15 -1.15
N TRP A 26 5.31 0.80 -0.82
CA TRP A 26 4.11 1.32 -1.48
C TRP A 26 3.10 1.84 -0.47
N VAL A 27 2.43 2.92 -0.86
CA VAL A 27 1.35 3.55 -0.12
C VAL A 27 0.18 3.69 -1.06
N THR A 28 -0.96 3.10 -0.70
CA THR A 28 -2.13 2.98 -1.56
C THR A 28 -3.37 3.47 -0.83
N ASP A 29 -4.21 4.20 -1.56
CA ASP A 29 -5.57 4.56 -1.18
C ASP A 29 -6.51 3.58 -1.87
N THR A 30 -7.00 2.58 -1.13
CA THR A 30 -7.93 1.57 -1.65
C THR A 30 -9.37 2.03 -1.54
N THR A 31 -9.63 3.03 -0.70
CA THR A 31 -10.96 3.60 -0.45
C THR A 31 -11.32 4.73 -1.42
N GLY A 32 -10.33 5.41 -2.01
CA GLY A 32 -10.53 6.51 -2.95
C GLY A 32 -10.88 7.85 -2.26
N ASP A 33 -10.65 7.97 -0.95
CA ASP A 33 -10.86 9.21 -0.19
C ASP A 33 -9.64 10.17 -0.29
N GLY A 34 -8.57 9.74 -0.98
CA GLY A 34 -7.31 10.46 -1.05
C GLY A 34 -6.45 10.32 0.21
N LYS A 35 -6.79 9.35 1.08
CA LYS A 35 -5.99 8.98 2.27
C LYS A 35 -5.43 7.59 2.08
N ALA A 36 -4.15 7.42 2.43
CA ALA A 36 -3.56 6.09 2.46
C ALA A 36 -4.21 5.23 3.54
N ASP A 37 -4.63 4.03 3.15
CA ASP A 37 -5.19 3.01 4.05
C ASP A 37 -4.41 1.69 3.94
N LEU A 38 -3.53 1.55 2.95
CA LEU A 38 -2.71 0.36 2.72
C LEU A 38 -1.25 0.75 2.52
N TYR A 39 -0.36 0.10 3.28
CA TYR A 39 1.08 0.29 3.19
C TYR A 39 1.76 -1.06 3.07
N GLN A 40 2.64 -1.23 2.10
CA GLN A 40 3.35 -2.48 1.86
C GLN A 40 4.86 -2.23 1.81
N PHE A 41 5.61 -3.17 2.38
CA PHE A 41 7.05 -3.10 2.52
C PHE A 41 7.70 -4.43 2.09
N ASP A 42 8.55 -4.37 1.08
CA ASP A 42 9.53 -5.40 0.73
C ASP A 42 10.84 -5.05 1.44
N THR A 43 11.08 -5.66 2.59
CA THR A 43 12.28 -5.44 3.40
C THR A 43 13.46 -6.28 2.93
N THR A 44 13.20 -7.29 2.10
CA THR A 44 14.20 -8.22 1.58
C THR A 44 14.70 -7.85 0.18
N GLY A 45 13.93 -7.05 -0.56
CA GLY A 45 14.25 -6.65 -1.93
C GLY A 45 14.08 -7.78 -2.94
N ASP A 46 13.28 -8.80 -2.61
CA ASP A 46 12.99 -9.94 -3.48
C ASP A 46 11.90 -9.63 -4.51
N GLY A 47 11.17 -8.52 -4.32
CA GLY A 47 9.96 -8.17 -5.07
C GLY A 47 8.70 -8.81 -4.50
N THR A 48 8.78 -9.42 -3.33
CA THR A 48 7.65 -9.97 -2.58
C THR A 48 7.45 -9.13 -1.33
N MET A 49 6.22 -8.74 -1.01
CA MET A 49 5.95 -7.97 0.21
C MET A 49 6.18 -8.83 1.45
N ASP A 50 7.00 -8.32 2.37
CA ASP A 50 7.29 -8.95 3.66
C ASP A 50 6.33 -8.49 4.75
N VAL A 51 5.87 -7.24 4.68
CA VAL A 51 5.01 -6.65 5.69
C VAL A 51 3.95 -5.80 5.02
N THR A 52 2.71 -5.99 5.45
CA THR A 52 1.57 -5.19 5.02
C THR A 52 0.90 -4.56 6.23
N VAL A 53 0.61 -3.27 6.12
CA VAL A 53 -0.08 -2.51 7.15
C VAL A 53 -1.35 -1.95 6.57
N THR A 54 -2.49 -2.27 7.18
CA THR A 54 -3.80 -1.73 6.81
C THR A 54 -4.30 -0.81 7.91
N GLU A 55 -4.82 0.34 7.53
CA GLU A 55 -5.49 1.29 8.41
C GLU A 55 -6.98 1.33 8.05
N GLU A 56 -7.85 1.01 9.00
CA GLU A 56 -9.29 1.07 8.75
C GLU A 56 -9.78 2.54 8.71
N GLU A 57 -10.75 2.82 7.83
CA GLU A 57 -11.28 4.16 7.53
C GLU A 57 -11.84 4.90 8.76
N ASP A 58 -12.12 4.21 9.87
CA ASP A 58 -12.60 4.82 11.11
C ASP A 58 -11.56 5.78 11.73
N GLY A 59 -10.32 5.81 11.22
CA GLY A 59 -9.31 6.83 11.54
C GLY A 59 -8.79 6.75 12.97
N ALA A 60 -9.13 5.68 13.68
CA ALA A 60 -8.65 5.40 15.01
C ALA A 60 -7.28 4.72 14.93
N PRO A 61 -6.22 5.27 15.55
CA PRO A 61 -4.86 4.70 15.49
C PRO A 61 -4.77 3.29 16.12
N GLU A 62 -5.80 2.88 16.85
CA GLU A 62 -5.94 1.53 17.41
C GLU A 62 -6.42 0.45 16.41
N HIS A 63 -6.85 0.82 15.19
CA HIS A 63 -7.23 -0.12 14.12
C HIS A 63 -6.20 -0.20 12.98
N ARG A 64 -4.92 -0.08 13.32
CA ARG A 64 -3.84 -0.46 12.41
C ARG A 64 -3.57 -1.96 12.54
N HIS A 65 -3.81 -2.71 11.48
CA HIS A 65 -3.42 -4.11 11.39
C HIS A 65 -2.06 -4.23 10.72
N VAL A 66 -1.14 -4.95 11.35
CA VAL A 66 0.13 -5.34 10.74
C VAL A 66 0.05 -6.83 10.42
N LEU A 67 0.16 -7.15 9.14
CA LEU A 67 0.16 -8.49 8.60
C LEU A 67 1.57 -8.83 8.12
N GLU A 68 1.96 -10.08 8.35
CA GLU A 68 3.17 -10.64 7.77
C GLU A 68 2.89 -11.06 6.32
N GLY A 69 3.83 -10.79 5.43
CA GLY A 69 3.70 -10.91 3.99
C GLY A 69 2.87 -9.80 3.35
N ASP A 70 2.27 -10.15 2.21
CA ASP A 70 1.43 -9.31 1.35
C ASP A 70 0.02 -9.07 1.92
N GLY A 71 -0.36 -9.73 3.02
CA GLY A 71 -1.66 -9.50 3.68
C GLY A 71 -2.89 -9.84 2.82
N GLY A 72 -2.70 -10.48 1.66
CA GLY A 72 -3.74 -10.72 0.66
C GLY A 72 -3.93 -9.58 -0.35
N HIS A 73 -3.08 -8.56 -0.31
CA HIS A 73 -3.08 -7.41 -1.21
C HIS A 73 -1.86 -7.45 -2.13
N PRO A 74 -1.99 -7.98 -3.35
CA PRO A 74 -0.84 -8.22 -4.21
C PRO A 74 -0.05 -6.95 -4.46
N ALA A 75 1.27 -7.13 -4.60
CA ALA A 75 2.16 -6.02 -4.93
C ALA A 75 1.64 -5.19 -6.11
N PRO A 76 1.44 -3.87 -5.90
CA PRO A 76 0.97 -3.00 -6.97
C PRO A 76 1.99 -2.95 -8.11
N ALA A 77 1.49 -2.85 -9.34
CA ALA A 77 2.33 -2.73 -10.52
C ALA A 77 3.16 -1.45 -10.45
N ALA A 78 4.48 -1.57 -10.62
CA ALA A 78 5.42 -0.46 -10.74
C ALA A 78 5.34 0.22 -12.12
#